data_AF-A0A2S9ZW74-F1
#
_entry.id   AF-A0A2S9ZW74-F1
#
_cell.length_a   1.000
_cell.length_b   1.000
_cell.length_c   1.000
_cell.angle_alpha   90.00
_cell.angle_beta   90.00
_cell.angle_gamma   90.00
#
_symmetry.space_group_name_H-M   'P 1'
#
loop_
_entity.id
_entity.type
_entity.pdbx_description
1 polymer ?
#
loop_
_entity_poly.entity_id
_entity_poly.type
_entity_poly.pdbx_seq_one_letter_code
_entity_poly.pdbx_strand_id
1 'polypeptide(L)'
;MWLLSRLVKQDQLATDSGTYTYWQFGMAAPWVNGKTALSTPTNHIIDSGTTLIVAPPSSAAEFWSHVPGSAVYDSNFWTFPCASPPQVDFAFSRITLQRWGVSQDSFNLGYLAEDPTRCVGAVIGQNLGLGSSWILGDAFLTNVYVVHDVANKRIGLAIPR
;
A
#
# COMPACT_ATOMS: atom_id res chain seq x y z
N MET A 1 21.24 6.58 22.60
CA MET A 1 20.04 5.93 23.15
C MET A 1 18.98 5.91 22.05
N TRP A 2 18.93 4.84 21.26
CA TRP A 2 17.98 4.71 20.15
C TRP A 2 16.62 4.32 20.73
N LEU A 3 15.63 5.21 20.67
CA LEU A 3 14.26 4.83 20.97
C LEU A 3 13.79 3.85 19.90
N LEU A 4 13.49 2.64 20.34
CA LEU A 4 12.83 1.58 19.58
C LEU A 4 11.65 2.15 18.80
N SER A 5 11.77 2.16 17.47
CA SER A 5 10.62 2.15 16.57
C SER A 5 9.67 1.03 17.00
N ARG A 6 8.37 1.35 17.12
CA ARG A 6 7.35 0.41 17.59
C ARG A 6 7.30 -0.77 16.62
N LEU A 7 7.75 -1.93 17.08
CA LEU A 7 7.73 -3.18 16.34
C LEU A 7 6.28 -3.59 16.10
N VAL A 8 5.84 -3.63 14.83
CA VAL A 8 4.59 -4.30 14.47
C VAL A 8 4.90 -5.80 14.48
N LYS A 9 4.31 -6.52 15.44
CA LYS A 9 4.41 -7.97 15.48
C LYS A 9 3.66 -8.50 14.27
N GLN A 10 4.34 -9.33 13.50
CA GLN A 10 3.85 -9.82 12.23
C GLN A 10 2.96 -11.03 12.45
N ASP A 11 1.81 -11.07 11.77
CA ASP A 11 1.11 -12.31 11.47
C ASP A 11 1.74 -12.87 10.19
N GLN A 12 2.76 -13.73 10.34
CA GLN A 12 3.23 -14.55 9.23
C GLN A 12 2.07 -15.52 8.96
N LEU A 13 1.39 -15.42 7.83
CA LEU A 13 0.58 -16.53 7.35
C LEU A 13 1.56 -17.62 6.92
N ALA A 14 1.74 -18.63 7.77
CA ALA A 14 2.34 -19.88 7.34
C ALA A 14 1.44 -20.47 6.25
N THR A 15 2.02 -21.01 5.18
CA THR A 15 1.30 -21.99 4.36
C THR A 15 0.95 -23.20 5.24
N ASP A 16 -0.02 -24.02 4.81
CA ASP A 16 -0.36 -25.29 5.51
C ASP A 16 0.85 -26.24 5.67
N SER A 17 1.97 -25.96 4.99
CA SER A 17 3.25 -26.67 5.07
C SER A 17 4.32 -26.02 5.99
N GLY A 18 4.00 -24.92 6.67
CA GLY A 18 4.94 -24.23 7.57
C GLY A 18 6.03 -23.39 6.88
N THR A 19 5.91 -23.15 5.57
CA THR A 19 6.84 -22.32 4.80
C THR A 19 6.42 -20.84 4.82
N TYR A 20 7.39 -19.95 4.99
CA TYR A 20 7.21 -18.51 4.89
C TYR A 20 7.58 -18.08 3.48
N THR A 21 6.64 -17.47 2.76
CA THR A 21 6.82 -17.11 1.34
C THR A 21 7.14 -15.64 1.17
N TYR A 22 6.48 -14.75 1.92
CA TYR A 22 6.58 -13.30 1.75
C TYR A 22 6.72 -12.53 3.06
N TRP A 23 7.39 -11.38 3.01
CA TRP A 23 7.34 -10.38 4.07
C TRP A 23 6.01 -9.64 4.00
N GLN A 24 5.05 -9.97 4.86
CA GLN A 24 3.71 -9.39 4.76
C GLN A 24 3.07 -9.06 6.10
N PHE A 25 2.11 -8.14 6.04
CA PHE A 25 1.13 -7.88 7.08
C PHE A 25 -0.22 -8.47 6.69
N GLY A 26 -0.83 -9.23 7.58
CA GLY A 26 -2.17 -9.80 7.39
C GLY A 26 -3.28 -8.86 7.87
N MET A 27 -4.49 -9.06 7.35
CA MET A 27 -5.72 -8.40 7.80
C MET A 27 -5.64 -6.85 7.88
N ALA A 28 -4.92 -6.25 6.93
CA ALA A 28 -4.71 -4.81 6.81
C ALA A 28 -5.61 -4.20 5.74
N ALA A 29 -5.74 -2.87 5.74
CA ALA A 29 -6.48 -2.15 4.70
C ALA A 29 -5.78 -0.83 4.36
N PRO A 30 -5.79 -0.43 3.08
CA PRO A 30 -5.47 0.94 2.69
C PRO A 30 -6.55 1.89 3.20
N TRP A 31 -6.17 3.14 3.37
CA TRP A 31 -7.04 4.23 3.76
C TRP A 31 -6.96 5.34 2.73
N VAL A 32 -8.10 5.93 2.41
CA VAL A 32 -8.23 7.11 1.54
C VAL A 32 -8.97 8.17 2.32
N ASN A 33 -8.38 9.36 2.44
CA ASN A 33 -8.98 10.52 3.09
C ASN A 33 -9.54 10.20 4.50
N GLY A 34 -8.78 9.40 5.25
CA GLY A 34 -9.11 9.04 6.63
C GLY A 34 -10.20 7.97 6.79
N LYS A 35 -10.64 7.30 5.72
CA LYS A 35 -11.57 6.15 5.76
C LYS A 35 -10.92 4.89 5.19
N THR A 36 -11.34 3.72 5.65
CA THR A 36 -10.89 2.44 5.07
C THR A 36 -11.32 2.38 3.61
N ALA A 37 -10.39 2.05 2.72
CA ALA A 37 -10.63 2.01 1.28
C ALA A 37 -10.88 0.57 0.76
N LEU A 38 -11.15 -0.37 1.68
CA LEU A 38 -11.58 -1.73 1.41
C LEU A 38 -12.62 -2.18 2.44
N SER A 39 -13.64 -2.89 1.98
CA SER A 39 -14.67 -3.55 2.80
C SER A 39 -14.15 -4.81 3.51
N THR A 40 -13.20 -5.50 2.88
CA THR A 40 -12.57 -6.72 3.42
C THR A 40 -11.07 -6.49 3.57
N PRO A 41 -10.49 -6.65 4.78
CA PRO A 41 -9.06 -6.56 4.99
C PRO A 41 -8.28 -7.65 4.23
N THR A 42 -7.11 -7.29 3.71
CA THR A 42 -6.27 -8.13 2.86
C THR A 42 -4.84 -8.27 3.40
N ASN A 43 -4.07 -9.15 2.78
CA ASN A 43 -2.64 -9.26 3.03
C ASN A 43 -1.89 -8.19 2.24
N HIS A 44 -0.81 -7.65 2.79
CA HIS A 44 0.02 -6.64 2.17
C HIS A 44 1.48 -7.10 2.23
N ILE A 45 2.03 -7.47 1.08
CA ILE A 45 3.41 -7.89 0.88
C ILE A 45 4.29 -6.64 0.75
N ILE A 46 5.43 -6.64 1.44
CA ILE A 46 6.45 -5.61 1.35
C ILE A 46 7.54 -6.08 0.40
N ASP A 47 7.69 -5.38 -0.73
CA ASP A 47 8.55 -5.84 -1.83
C ASP A 47 9.27 -4.67 -2.53
N SER A 48 10.55 -4.47 -2.19
CA SER A 48 11.41 -3.48 -2.87
C SER A 48 11.72 -3.85 -4.33
N GLY A 49 11.35 -5.03 -4.81
CA GLY A 49 11.47 -5.41 -6.22
C GLY A 49 10.35 -4.87 -7.11
N THR A 50 9.33 -4.24 -6.51
CA THR A 50 8.18 -3.68 -7.22
C THR A 50 8.20 -2.15 -7.13
N THR A 51 7.95 -1.45 -8.24
CA THR A 51 7.96 0.02 -8.27
C THR A 51 6.70 0.64 -7.64
N LEU A 52 5.53 0.07 -7.91
CA LEU A 52 4.23 0.66 -7.59
C LEU A 52 3.54 -0.03 -6.41
N ILE A 53 2.31 0.40 -6.09
CA ILE A 53 1.40 -0.34 -5.22
C ILE A 53 0.49 -1.17 -6.12
N VAL A 54 0.54 -2.49 -6.00
CA VAL A 54 -0.23 -3.41 -6.84
C VAL A 54 -1.33 -4.06 -6.02
N ALA A 55 -2.58 -3.84 -6.42
CA ALA A 55 -3.75 -4.44 -5.82
C ALA A 55 -4.42 -5.42 -6.81
N PRO A 56 -5.14 -6.44 -6.31
CA PRO A 56 -6.07 -7.19 -7.15
C PRO A 56 -7.05 -6.22 -7.85
N PRO A 57 -7.45 -6.47 -9.11
CA PRO A 57 -8.23 -5.49 -9.89
C PRO A 57 -9.51 -4.98 -9.19
N SER A 58 -10.24 -5.88 -8.52
CA SER A 58 -11.45 -5.50 -7.75
C SER A 58 -11.12 -4.60 -6.55
N SER A 59 -10.04 -4.90 -5.83
CA SER A 59 -9.59 -4.10 -4.70
C SER A 59 -9.03 -2.74 -5.13
N ALA A 60 -8.36 -2.66 -6.28
CA ALA A 60 -7.95 -1.38 -6.88
C ALA A 60 -9.16 -0.52 -7.23
N ALA A 61 -10.16 -1.11 -7.90
CA ALA A 61 -11.39 -0.40 -8.24
C ALA A 61 -12.14 0.10 -6.99
N GLU A 62 -12.21 -0.72 -5.94
CA GLU A 62 -12.80 -0.32 -4.65
C GLU A 62 -12.01 0.84 -4.02
N PHE A 63 -10.68 0.74 -3.95
CA PHE A 63 -9.81 1.81 -3.46
C PHE A 63 -10.06 3.13 -4.20
N TRP A 64 -10.07 3.09 -5.53
CA TRP A 64 -10.26 4.27 -6.36
C TRP A 64 -11.68 4.84 -6.28
N SER A 65 -12.70 4.02 -5.98
CA SER A 65 -14.07 4.51 -5.74
C SER A 65 -14.18 5.45 -4.53
N HIS A 66 -13.21 5.38 -3.61
CA HIS A 66 -13.12 6.27 -2.46
C HIS A 66 -12.35 7.57 -2.73
N VAL A 67 -11.73 7.72 -3.90
CA VAL A 67 -11.01 8.94 -4.32
C VAL A 67 -11.95 9.82 -5.15
N PRO A 68 -12.37 11.00 -4.65
CA PRO A 68 -13.28 11.87 -5.40
C PRO A 68 -12.69 12.31 -6.74
N GLY A 69 -13.49 12.17 -7.80
CA GLY A 69 -13.08 12.53 -9.15
C GLY A 69 -12.04 11.59 -9.76
N SER A 70 -11.74 10.43 -9.16
CA SER A 70 -10.91 9.44 -9.82
C SER A 70 -11.58 8.90 -11.09
N ALA A 71 -10.78 8.44 -12.04
CA ALA A 71 -11.28 7.79 -13.25
C ALA A 71 -10.30 6.75 -13.74
N VAL A 72 -10.81 5.68 -14.35
CA VAL A 72 -9.97 4.70 -15.06
C VAL A 72 -9.26 5.43 -16.20
N TYR A 73 -7.95 5.24 -16.29
CA TYR A 73 -7.12 5.79 -17.36
C TYR A 73 -6.78 4.71 -18.41
N ASP A 74 -6.36 3.54 -17.94
CA ASP A 74 -6.07 2.35 -18.74
C ASP A 74 -6.48 1.10 -17.93
N SER A 75 -6.37 -0.08 -18.53
CA SER A 75 -6.72 -1.39 -17.97
C SER A 75 -6.28 -1.63 -16.52
N ASN A 76 -5.13 -1.07 -16.12
CA ASN A 76 -4.59 -1.22 -14.76
C ASN A 76 -4.44 0.10 -14.00
N PHE A 77 -4.66 1.26 -14.64
CA PHE A 77 -4.31 2.57 -14.08
C PHE A 77 -5.53 3.46 -13.88
N TRP A 78 -5.45 4.32 -12.87
CA TRP A 78 -6.43 5.36 -12.60
C TRP A 78 -5.74 6.71 -12.51
N THR A 79 -6.54 7.74 -12.75
CA THR A 79 -6.17 9.13 -12.55
C THR A 79 -7.01 9.78 -11.45
N PHE A 80 -6.55 10.90 -10.92
CA PHE A 80 -7.25 11.78 -9.98
C PHE A 80 -7.05 13.26 -10.36
N PRO A 81 -7.89 14.19 -9.89
CA PRO A 81 -7.68 15.62 -10.13
C PRO A 81 -6.39 16.09 -9.44
N CYS A 82 -5.41 16.59 -10.21
CA CYS A 82 -4.13 17.03 -9.67
C CYS A 82 -4.25 18.10 -8.57
N ALA A 83 -5.30 18.94 -8.66
CA ALA A 83 -5.57 19.99 -7.68
C ALA A 83 -6.14 19.48 -6.34
N SER A 84 -6.54 18.21 -6.28
CA SER A 84 -7.15 17.61 -5.09
C SER A 84 -6.63 16.17 -4.88
N PRO A 85 -5.32 16.01 -4.61
CA PRO A 85 -4.73 14.69 -4.38
C PRO A 85 -5.37 13.98 -3.17
N PRO A 86 -5.54 12.64 -3.23
CA PRO A 86 -6.02 11.88 -2.08
C PRO A 86 -4.94 11.75 -1.01
N GLN A 87 -5.32 11.78 0.26
CA GLN A 87 -4.47 11.28 1.34
C GLN A 87 -4.56 9.75 1.35
N VAL A 88 -3.40 9.08 1.21
CA VAL A 88 -3.30 7.61 1.18
C VAL A 88 -2.45 7.13 2.34
N ASP A 89 -2.99 6.21 3.13
CA ASP A 89 -2.28 5.60 4.25
C ASP A 89 -2.48 4.09 4.28
N PHE A 90 -1.57 3.37 4.94
CA PHE A 90 -1.74 1.97 5.29
C PHE A 90 -1.74 1.77 6.81
N ALA A 91 -2.58 0.87 7.29
CA ALA A 91 -2.62 0.46 8.70
C ALA A 91 -2.48 -1.06 8.81
N PHE A 92 -1.45 -1.51 9.53
CA PHE A 92 -1.06 -2.93 9.63
C PHE A 92 -1.32 -3.55 11.00
N SER A 93 -1.85 -2.79 11.95
CA SER A 93 -2.19 -3.28 13.29
C SER A 93 -3.58 -2.83 13.67
N ARG A 94 -4.34 -3.75 14.28
CA ARG A 94 -5.64 -3.44 14.90
C ARG A 94 -5.52 -2.83 16.28
N ILE A 95 -4.34 -2.90 16.90
CA ILE A 95 -4.09 -2.44 18.26
C ILE A 95 -3.57 -1.01 18.25
N THR A 96 -2.73 -0.65 17.28
CA THR A 96 -2.21 0.72 17.14
C THR A 96 -2.99 1.47 16.08
N LEU A 97 -3.38 2.72 16.36
CA LEU A 97 -3.93 3.64 15.36
C LEU A 97 -2.86 4.21 14.41
N GLN A 98 -1.66 3.62 14.37
CA GLN A 98 -0.56 4.08 13.53
C GLN A 98 -0.92 3.86 12.06
N ARG A 99 -0.81 4.95 11.29
CA ARG A 99 -0.94 4.97 9.83
C ARG A 99 0.40 5.28 9.20
N TRP A 100 0.68 4.63 8.09
CA TRP A 100 1.90 4.80 7.30
C TRP A 100 1.50 5.47 6.00
N GLY A 101 1.72 6.78 5.93
CA GLY A 101 1.31 7.60 4.80
C GLY A 101 2.19 7.38 3.57
N VAL A 102 1.56 7.45 2.40
CA VAL A 102 2.25 7.57 1.12
C VAL A 102 2.30 9.06 0.77
N SER A 103 3.50 9.61 0.57
CA SER A 103 3.65 11.01 0.16
C SER A 103 3.04 11.26 -1.22
N GLN A 104 2.70 12.52 -1.51
CA GLN A 104 2.19 12.87 -2.83
C GLN A 104 3.24 12.67 -3.92
N ASP A 105 4.52 12.86 -3.61
CA ASP A 105 5.61 12.65 -4.56
C ASP A 105 5.75 11.16 -4.94
N SER A 106 5.51 10.25 -4.00
CA SER A 106 5.48 8.81 -4.28
C SER A 106 4.17 8.34 -4.93
N PHE A 107 3.05 9.01 -4.65
CA PHE A 107 1.74 8.60 -5.14
C PHE A 107 1.40 9.14 -6.54
N ASN A 108 1.88 10.34 -6.87
CA ASN A 108 1.62 11.01 -8.14
C ASN A 108 2.68 10.62 -9.17
N LEU A 109 2.30 9.83 -10.17
CA LEU A 109 3.18 9.38 -11.25
C LEU A 109 3.33 10.42 -12.38
N GLY A 110 2.75 11.60 -12.23
CA GLY A 110 2.75 12.67 -13.24
C GLY A 110 1.36 12.91 -13.85
N TYR A 111 1.28 13.91 -14.71
CA TYR A 111 0.03 14.29 -15.38
C TYR A 111 -0.12 13.62 -16.75
N LEU A 112 -1.36 13.49 -17.21
CA LEU A 112 -1.64 13.05 -18.58
C LEU A 112 -1.24 14.13 -19.59
N ALA A 113 -0.56 13.77 -20.66
CA ALA A 113 -0.13 14.72 -21.67
C ALA A 113 -1.32 15.42 -22.36
N GLU A 114 -2.41 14.68 -22.56
CA GLU A 114 -3.67 15.12 -23.15
C GLU A 114 -4.57 15.91 -22.20
N ASP A 115 -4.38 15.76 -20.87
CA ASP A 115 -5.12 16.51 -19.85
C ASP A 115 -4.24 16.75 -18.61
N PRO A 116 -3.52 17.88 -18.56
CA PRO A 116 -2.64 18.22 -17.44
C PRO A 116 -3.36 18.41 -16.09
N THR A 117 -4.70 18.41 -16.06
CA THR A 117 -5.47 18.48 -14.82
C THR A 117 -5.65 17.11 -14.14
N ARG A 118 -5.26 16.03 -14.83
CA ARG A 118 -5.37 14.63 -14.40
C ARG A 118 -3.99 14.07 -14.08
N CYS A 119 -3.83 13.57 -12.86
CA CYS A 119 -2.60 12.95 -12.38
C CYS A 119 -2.80 11.44 -12.28
N VAL A 120 -1.81 10.64 -12.68
CA VAL A 120 -1.84 9.18 -12.61
C VAL A 120 -1.42 8.74 -11.21
N GLY A 121 -2.18 7.82 -10.61
CA GLY A 121 -1.88 7.32 -9.27
C GLY A 121 -1.01 6.08 -9.24
N ALA A 122 -0.27 5.91 -8.14
CA ALA A 122 0.63 4.79 -7.92
C ALA A 122 -0.04 3.46 -7.53
N VAL A 123 -1.36 3.45 -7.30
CA VAL A 123 -2.13 2.22 -7.05
C VAL A 123 -2.69 1.68 -8.35
N ILE A 124 -2.21 0.51 -8.75
CA ILE A 124 -2.64 -0.18 -9.97
C ILE A 124 -3.43 -1.45 -9.66
N GLY A 125 -4.28 -1.86 -10.60
CA GLY A 125 -5.07 -3.06 -10.52
C GLY A 125 -4.52 -4.15 -11.43
N GLN A 126 -3.86 -5.17 -10.87
CA GLN A 126 -3.30 -6.27 -11.65
C GLN A 126 -3.44 -7.60 -10.91
N ASN A 127 -3.85 -8.66 -11.62
CA ASN A 127 -3.90 -10.00 -11.06
C ASN A 127 -2.53 -10.69 -11.24
N LEU A 128 -1.80 -10.84 -10.14
CA LEU A 128 -0.49 -11.50 -10.11
C LEU A 128 -0.56 -12.97 -9.67
N GLY A 129 -1.75 -13.54 -9.50
CA GLY A 129 -1.92 -14.90 -8.97
C GLY A 129 -1.65 -15.02 -7.47
N LEU A 130 -1.66 -13.92 -6.72
CA LEU A 130 -1.39 -13.84 -5.28
C LEU A 130 -2.67 -13.80 -4.40
N GLY A 131 -3.80 -14.23 -4.97
CA GLY A 131 -5.11 -14.16 -4.32
C GLY A 131 -5.54 -12.71 -4.07
N SER A 132 -5.92 -12.40 -2.83
CA SER A 132 -6.35 -11.05 -2.42
C SER A 132 -5.20 -10.14 -1.96
N SER A 133 -3.95 -10.61 -2.07
CA SER A 133 -2.79 -9.89 -1.54
C SER A 133 -2.44 -8.65 -2.37
N TRP A 134 -2.10 -7.58 -1.66
CA TRP A 134 -1.52 -6.36 -2.22
C TRP A 134 0.01 -6.45 -2.16
N ILE A 135 0.69 -5.83 -3.11
CA ILE A 135 2.13 -5.58 -3.07
C ILE A 135 2.37 -4.09 -2.81
N LEU A 136 3.17 -3.80 -1.79
CA LEU A 136 3.63 -2.47 -1.44
C LEU A 136 5.09 -2.33 -1.87
N GLY A 137 5.27 -1.73 -3.05
CA GLY A 137 6.56 -1.45 -3.65
C GLY A 137 7.16 -0.10 -3.25
N ASP A 138 8.05 0.43 -4.09
CA ASP A 138 8.78 1.68 -3.86
C ASP A 138 7.86 2.89 -3.59
N ALA A 139 6.72 2.95 -4.28
CA ALA A 139 5.71 3.97 -4.02
C ALA A 139 5.26 4.02 -2.55
N PHE A 140 5.26 2.89 -1.83
CA PHE A 140 5.08 2.88 -0.38
C PHE A 140 6.43 2.97 0.35
N LEU A 141 7.41 2.15 -0.03
CA LEU A 141 8.64 1.91 0.73
C LEU A 141 9.57 3.11 0.83
N THR A 142 9.50 4.05 -0.11
CA THR A 142 10.24 5.32 -0.03
C THR A 142 9.77 6.23 1.12
N ASN A 143 8.59 5.95 1.71
CA ASN A 143 8.01 6.73 2.80
C ASN A 143 8.28 6.13 4.19
N VAL A 144 8.96 4.98 4.28
CA VAL A 144 9.20 4.26 5.53
C VAL A 144 10.61 3.66 5.58
N TYR A 145 11.20 3.59 6.76
CA TYR A 145 12.28 2.64 7.00
C TYR A 145 11.68 1.28 7.28
N VAL A 146 12.13 0.26 6.54
CA VAL A 146 11.75 -1.13 6.75
C VAL A 146 12.92 -1.94 7.30
N VAL A 147 12.66 -2.76 8.31
CA VAL A 147 13.60 -3.77 8.83
C VAL A 147 13.00 -5.14 8.67
N HIS A 148 13.71 -6.01 7.95
CA HIS A 148 13.39 -7.43 7.83
C HIS A 148 14.20 -8.22 8.88
N ASP A 149 13.57 -8.55 10.00
CA ASP A 149 14.20 -9.30 11.09
C ASP A 149 13.96 -10.79 10.89
N VAL A 150 14.88 -11.41 10.13
CA VAL A 150 14.85 -12.83 9.77
C VAL A 150 14.84 -13.74 11.00
N ALA A 151 15.69 -13.43 11.99
CA ALA A 151 15.85 -14.25 13.18
C ALA A 151 14.56 -14.33 14.00
N ASN A 152 13.85 -13.21 14.13
CA ASN A 152 12.62 -13.12 14.92
C ASN A 152 11.35 -13.25 14.08
N LYS A 153 11.47 -13.41 12.75
CA LYS A 153 10.34 -13.46 11.82
C LYS A 153 9.39 -12.29 12.08
N ARG A 154 9.86 -11.07 11.80
CA ARG A 154 9.04 -9.85 11.92
C ARG A 154 9.51 -8.73 11.01
N ILE A 155 8.62 -7.78 10.77
CA ILE A 155 8.88 -6.55 10.02
C ILE A 155 8.81 -5.37 11.00
N GLY A 156 9.84 -4.54 11.01
CA GLY A 156 9.84 -3.26 11.69
C GLY A 156 9.60 -2.13 10.69
N LEU A 157 8.74 -1.18 11.04
CA LEU A 157 8.56 0.06 10.28
C LEU A 157 8.91 1.27 11.15
N ALA A 158 9.48 2.31 10.55
CA ALA A 158 9.70 3.60 11.19
C ALA A 158 9.47 4.75 10.20
N ILE A 159 9.01 5.90 10.70
CA ILE A 159 8.82 7.10 9.89
C ILE A 159 10.22 7.71 9.64
N PRO A 160 10.58 8.05 8.39
CA PRO A 160 11.82 8.75 8.07
C PRO A 160 11.89 10.10 8.78
N ARG A 161 13.10 10.55 9.13
CA ARG A 161 13.34 11.87 9.73
C ARG A 161 13.83 12.86 8.70
#